data_AF-A0A1F3ZV69-F1
#
_entry.id   AF-A0A1F3ZV69-F1
#
_cell.length_a   1.000
_cell.length_b   1.000
_cell.length_c   1.000
_cell.angle_alpha   90.00
_cell.angle_beta   90.00
_cell.angle_gamma   90.00
#
_symmetry.space_group_name_H-M   'P 1'
#
loop_
_entity.id
_entity.type
_entity.pdbx_description
1 polymer ?
#
loop_
_entity_poly.entity_id
_entity_poly.type
_entity_poly.pdbx_seq_one_letter_code
_entity_poly.pdbx_strand_id
1 'polypeptide(L)'
;MAKTLVALIVWLSVAFPVIAAQSNPPPKKAPRPTWSELTPVQQKILAPLQADWDSLDATRRKKWVAIANRYPTMKPQAQQRLQKRMTDWAKLTPAQREAARERYRQIRKLSAQKRQEMRDQWQQYQDSLAPPAEAPPDPSPAPEPATPSQEPSATAAESTPPTVQ
;
A
#
# COMPACT_ATOMS: atom_id res chain seq x y z
N MET A 1 18.49 14.92 67.26
CA MET A 1 19.73 15.63 67.62
C MET A 1 20.79 14.59 67.96
N ALA A 2 21.73 14.31 67.06
CA ALA A 2 23.10 13.88 67.34
C ALA A 2 23.80 13.51 66.02
N LYS A 3 24.68 14.41 65.56
CA LYS A 3 25.85 14.10 64.72
C LYS A 3 26.86 13.39 65.64
N THR A 4 27.79 12.51 65.27
CA THR A 4 28.87 12.47 64.27
C THR A 4 29.51 11.07 64.40
N LEU A 5 30.14 10.48 63.38
CA LEU A 5 31.62 10.51 63.26
C LEU A 5 32.05 9.95 61.90
N VAL A 6 32.88 10.74 61.24
CA VAL A 6 33.69 10.41 60.07
C VAL A 6 34.84 9.50 60.52
N ALA A 7 35.09 8.42 59.79
CA ALA A 7 36.39 7.74 59.80
C ALA A 7 36.80 7.47 58.35
N LEU A 8 37.86 8.17 57.98
CA LEU A 8 38.46 8.29 56.66
C LEU A 8 39.60 7.27 56.60
N ILE A 9 39.50 6.25 55.75
CA ILE A 9 40.59 5.31 55.46
C ILE A 9 41.00 5.52 54.00
N VAL A 10 42.05 6.31 53.83
CA VAL A 10 42.85 6.39 52.61
C VAL A 10 43.98 5.38 52.77
N TRP A 11 43.98 4.31 51.96
CA TRP A 11 45.18 3.80 51.26
C TRP A 11 44.87 2.52 50.48
N LEU A 12 45.11 2.54 49.16
CA LEU A 12 46.16 1.77 48.49
C LEU A 12 45.78 1.57 47.02
N SER A 13 46.54 2.18 46.12
CA SER A 13 46.43 2.05 44.67
C SER A 13 46.48 0.58 44.23
N VAL A 14 45.46 0.12 43.52
CA VAL A 14 45.54 -1.04 42.64
C VAL A 14 45.31 -0.55 41.22
N ALA A 15 46.28 -0.86 40.36
CA ALA A 15 46.39 -0.45 38.98
C ALA A 15 45.07 -0.63 38.19
N PHE A 16 44.62 0.44 37.53
CA PHE A 16 43.64 0.32 36.46
C PHE A 16 44.29 -0.47 35.32
N PRO A 17 43.79 -1.65 34.94
CA PRO A 17 44.19 -2.22 33.68
C PRO A 17 43.74 -1.26 32.58
N VAL A 18 44.70 -0.81 31.78
CA VAL A 18 44.44 -0.21 30.47
C VAL A 18 43.59 -1.22 29.71
N ILE A 19 42.30 -0.96 29.60
CA ILE A 19 41.43 -1.68 28.66
C ILE A 19 41.93 -1.25 27.28
N ALA A 20 42.79 -2.08 26.69
CA ALA A 20 43.13 -1.99 25.30
C ALA A 20 41.81 -1.90 24.52
N ALA A 21 41.66 -0.84 23.75
CA ALA A 21 40.53 -0.65 22.85
C ALA A 21 40.48 -1.86 21.91
N GLN A 22 39.61 -2.81 22.22
CA GLN A 22 39.29 -3.89 21.30
C GLN A 22 38.64 -3.22 20.10
N SER A 23 39.36 -3.22 18.98
CA SER A 23 38.84 -2.87 17.66
C SER A 23 37.75 -3.88 17.32
N ASN A 24 36.54 -3.61 17.79
CA ASN A 24 35.37 -4.40 17.47
C ASN A 24 35.24 -4.35 15.92
N PRO A 25 35.43 -5.47 15.20
CA PRO A 25 35.28 -5.45 13.75
C PRO A 25 33.87 -4.94 13.43
N PRO A 26 33.70 -4.11 12.38
CA PRO A 26 32.38 -3.59 12.04
C PRO A 26 31.42 -4.78 11.93
N PRO A 27 30.19 -4.68 12.48
CA PRO A 27 29.25 -5.79 12.45
C PRO A 27 29.12 -6.23 10.99
N LYS A 28 29.53 -7.47 10.70
CA LYS A 28 29.36 -8.09 9.38
C LYS A 28 27.88 -7.97 9.06
N LYS A 29 27.51 -7.07 8.15
CA LYS A 29 26.12 -6.85 7.75
C LYS A 29 25.59 -8.22 7.35
N ALA A 30 24.57 -8.72 8.07
CA ALA A 30 23.94 -9.99 7.75
C ALA A 30 23.67 -10.05 6.25
N PRO A 31 23.94 -11.20 5.58
CA PRO A 31 23.90 -11.30 4.13
C PRO A 31 22.55 -10.78 3.63
N ARG A 32 22.60 -9.72 2.83
CA ARG A 32 21.43 -9.11 2.20
C ARG A 32 21.38 -9.72 0.80
N PRO A 33 20.33 -10.49 0.45
CA PRO A 33 20.23 -10.99 -0.91
C PRO A 33 20.26 -9.82 -1.89
N THR A 34 21.32 -9.75 -2.68
CA THR A 34 21.39 -8.84 -3.83
C THR A 34 20.41 -9.32 -4.89
N TRP A 35 20.03 -8.46 -5.83
CA TRP A 35 19.07 -8.87 -6.88
C TRP A 35 19.56 -10.09 -7.65
N SER A 36 20.86 -10.15 -7.93
CA SER A 36 21.54 -11.24 -8.64
C SER A 36 21.61 -12.55 -7.86
N GLU A 37 21.47 -12.52 -6.53
CA GLU A 37 21.46 -13.72 -5.67
C GLU A 37 20.07 -14.39 -5.61
N LEU A 38 19.04 -13.75 -6.14
CA LEU A 38 17.70 -14.31 -6.22
C LEU A 38 17.62 -15.41 -7.29
N THR A 39 16.79 -16.42 -7.06
CA THR A 39 16.55 -17.44 -8.10
C THR A 39 15.83 -16.83 -9.30
N PRO A 40 15.96 -17.39 -10.52
CA PRO A 40 15.27 -16.86 -11.71
C PRO A 40 13.75 -16.75 -11.52
N VAL A 41 13.15 -17.70 -10.79
CA VAL A 41 11.73 -17.69 -10.44
C VAL A 41 11.40 -16.52 -9.51
N GLN A 42 12.23 -16.28 -8.47
CA GLN A 42 12.04 -15.15 -7.57
C GLN A 42 12.21 -13.82 -8.30
N GLN A 43 13.22 -13.67 -9.16
CA GLN A 43 13.43 -12.47 -9.97
C GLN A 43 12.22 -12.19 -10.86
N LYS A 44 11.67 -13.22 -11.51
CA LYS A 44 10.45 -13.08 -12.33
C LYS A 44 9.24 -12.62 -11.51
N ILE A 45 9.05 -13.19 -10.32
CA ILE A 45 7.92 -12.82 -9.45
C ILE A 45 8.08 -11.40 -8.90
N LEU A 46 9.30 -11.01 -8.55
CA LEU A 46 9.63 -9.73 -7.91
C LEU A 46 10.03 -8.64 -8.92
N ALA A 47 9.95 -8.91 -10.23
CA ALA A 47 10.40 -8.01 -11.29
C ALA A 47 9.93 -6.55 -11.13
N PRO A 48 8.68 -6.25 -10.69
CA PRO A 48 8.26 -4.87 -10.46
C PRO A 48 9.11 -4.11 -9.44
N LEU A 49 9.77 -4.80 -8.51
CA LEU A 49 10.58 -4.20 -7.45
C LEU A 49 12.07 -4.08 -7.81
N GLN A 50 12.49 -4.52 -9.00
CA GLN A 50 13.90 -4.60 -9.39
C GLN A 50 14.63 -3.25 -9.26
N ALA A 51 14.07 -2.19 -9.83
CA ALA A 51 14.70 -0.87 -9.85
C ALA A 51 14.98 -0.31 -8.44
N ASP A 52 14.14 -0.68 -7.48
CA ASP A 52 14.21 -0.23 -6.10
C ASP A 52 14.81 -1.24 -5.14
N TRP A 53 15.18 -2.43 -5.63
CA TRP A 53 15.60 -3.53 -4.77
C TRP A 53 16.74 -3.12 -3.84
N ASP A 54 17.67 -2.32 -4.37
CA ASP A 54 18.83 -1.90 -3.60
C ASP A 54 18.54 -0.88 -2.50
N SER A 55 17.46 -0.09 -2.67
CA SER A 55 16.97 0.83 -1.64
C SER A 55 16.29 0.12 -0.45
N LEU A 56 15.91 -1.15 -0.61
CA LEU A 56 15.26 -1.92 0.43
C LEU A 56 16.26 -2.38 1.49
N ASP A 57 15.92 -2.17 2.77
CA ASP A 57 16.67 -2.73 3.88
C ASP A 57 16.62 -4.28 3.89
N ALA A 58 17.54 -4.89 4.63
CA ALA A 58 17.68 -6.34 4.71
C ALA A 58 16.39 -7.06 5.13
N THR A 59 15.66 -6.47 6.08
CA THR A 59 14.42 -7.04 6.62
C THR A 59 13.32 -7.04 5.55
N ARG A 60 13.21 -5.97 4.78
CA ARG A 60 12.25 -5.84 3.67
C ARG A 60 12.58 -6.81 2.54
N ARG A 61 13.84 -6.91 2.13
CA ARG A 61 14.27 -7.89 1.12
C ARG A 61 13.92 -9.32 1.55
N LYS A 62 14.27 -9.69 2.78
CA LYS A 62 13.94 -11.02 3.34
C LYS A 62 12.43 -11.31 3.31
N LYS A 63 11.58 -10.32 3.60
CA LYS A 63 10.12 -10.46 3.52
C LYS A 63 9.64 -10.69 2.08
N TRP A 64 10.15 -9.94 1.11
CA TRP A 64 9.79 -10.12 -0.29
C TRP A 64 10.23 -11.48 -0.84
N VAL A 65 11.44 -11.93 -0.49
CA VAL A 65 11.90 -13.29 -0.82
C VAL A 65 10.98 -14.35 -0.21
N ALA A 66 10.58 -14.20 1.05
CA ALA A 66 9.64 -15.14 1.68
C ALA A 66 8.26 -15.16 0.98
N ILE A 67 7.76 -14.00 0.52
CA ILE A 67 6.53 -13.91 -0.26
C ILE A 67 6.71 -14.61 -1.62
N ALA A 68 7.83 -14.38 -2.31
CA ALA A 68 8.13 -15.01 -3.59
C ALA A 68 8.22 -16.54 -3.46
N ASN A 69 8.75 -17.06 -2.34
CA ASN A 69 8.79 -18.50 -2.07
C ASN A 69 7.38 -19.11 -1.88
N ARG A 70 6.44 -18.35 -1.29
CA ARG A 70 5.05 -18.80 -1.10
C ARG A 70 4.19 -18.61 -2.36
N TYR A 71 4.59 -17.72 -3.26
CA TYR A 71 3.79 -17.36 -4.44
C TYR A 71 3.31 -18.55 -5.28
N PRO A 72 4.14 -19.56 -5.60
CA PRO A 72 3.70 -20.70 -6.42
C PRO A 72 2.60 -21.54 -5.76
N THR A 73 2.51 -21.53 -4.43
CA THR A 73 1.50 -22.31 -3.68
C THR A 73 0.21 -21.52 -3.42
N MET A 74 0.11 -20.27 -3.90
CA MET A 74 -1.09 -19.45 -3.76
C MET A 74 -2.12 -19.77 -4.84
N LYS A 75 -3.41 -19.58 -4.52
CA LYS A 75 -4.49 -19.61 -5.52
C LYS A 75 -4.27 -18.53 -6.59
N PRO A 76 -4.65 -18.75 -7.86
CA PRO A 76 -4.44 -17.79 -8.96
C PRO A 76 -4.96 -16.38 -8.65
N GLN A 77 -6.15 -16.27 -8.05
CA GLN A 77 -6.72 -14.98 -7.68
C GLN A 77 -5.86 -14.24 -6.63
N ALA A 78 -5.24 -14.97 -5.69
CA ALA A 78 -4.34 -14.38 -4.70
C ALA A 78 -3.01 -13.94 -5.34
N GLN A 79 -2.50 -14.72 -6.29
CA GLN A 79 -1.31 -14.36 -7.07
C GLN A 79 -1.53 -13.07 -7.86
N GLN A 80 -2.68 -12.92 -8.53
CA GLN A 80 -3.06 -11.71 -9.26
C GLN A 80 -3.15 -10.49 -8.34
N ARG A 81 -3.84 -10.62 -7.20
CA ARG A 81 -3.92 -9.52 -6.22
C ARG A 81 -2.55 -9.11 -5.71
N LEU A 82 -1.66 -10.06 -5.46
CA LEU A 82 -0.29 -9.75 -5.04
C LEU A 82 0.45 -8.99 -6.14
N GLN A 83 0.42 -9.48 -7.39
CA GLN A 83 1.09 -8.84 -8.52
C GLN A 83 0.57 -7.41 -8.76
N LYS A 84 -0.74 -7.21 -8.70
CA LYS A 84 -1.35 -5.88 -8.79
C LYS A 84 -0.82 -4.95 -7.70
N ARG A 85 -0.91 -5.37 -6.43
CA ARG A 85 -0.42 -4.56 -5.30
C ARG A 85 1.08 -4.29 -5.37
N MET A 86 1.87 -5.25 -5.82
CA MET A 86 3.31 -5.10 -5.99
C MET A 86 3.64 -4.07 -7.07
N THR A 87 2.92 -4.11 -8.19
CA THR A 87 3.05 -3.14 -9.28
C THR A 87 2.63 -1.75 -8.84
N ASP A 88 1.49 -1.63 -8.14
CA ASP A 88 1.02 -0.35 -7.60
C ASP A 88 2.02 0.21 -6.59
N TRP A 89 2.63 -0.66 -5.77
CA TRP A 89 3.68 -0.28 -4.83
C TRP A 89 4.97 0.18 -5.52
N ALA A 90 5.40 -0.50 -6.59
CA ALA A 90 6.59 -0.16 -7.36
C ALA A 90 6.49 1.21 -8.04
N LYS A 91 5.27 1.62 -8.42
CA LYS A 91 5.01 2.94 -9.00
C LYS A 91 5.15 4.09 -8.01
N LEU A 92 5.08 3.82 -6.71
CA LEU A 92 5.21 4.85 -5.69
C LEU A 92 6.67 5.31 -5.59
N THR A 93 6.89 6.61 -5.42
CA THR A 93 8.22 7.15 -5.09
C THR A 93 8.66 6.73 -3.68
N PRO A 94 9.96 6.78 -3.35
CA PRO A 94 10.44 6.46 -2.01
C PRO A 94 9.73 7.27 -0.90
N ALA A 95 9.48 8.55 -1.14
CA ALA A 95 8.74 9.43 -0.22
C ALA A 95 7.28 8.99 -0.05
N GLN A 96 6.59 8.67 -1.15
CA GLN A 96 5.21 8.15 -1.11
C GLN A 96 5.11 6.81 -0.38
N ARG A 97 6.12 5.95 -0.53
CA ARG A 97 6.19 4.66 0.20
C ARG A 97 6.35 4.86 1.70
N GLU A 98 7.19 5.80 2.13
CA GLU A 98 7.34 6.12 3.55
C GLU A 98 6.04 6.73 4.12
N ALA A 99 5.39 7.64 3.40
CA ALA A 99 4.08 8.17 3.79
C ALA A 99 3.00 7.07 3.90
N ALA A 100 2.94 6.15 2.93
CA ALA A 100 2.02 5.01 2.96
C ALA A 100 2.30 4.07 4.15
N ARG A 101 3.57 3.84 4.48
CA ARG A 101 3.97 3.06 5.67
C ARG A 101 3.54 3.75 6.96
N GLU A 102 3.72 5.07 7.05
CA GLU A 102 3.30 5.82 8.23
C GLU A 102 1.79 5.77 8.43
N ARG A 103 1.02 6.03 7.36
CA ARG A 103 -0.44 5.88 7.39
C ARG A 103 -0.85 4.47 7.80
N TYR A 104 -0.18 3.44 7.29
CA TYR A 104 -0.44 2.07 7.70
C TYR A 104 -0.13 1.83 9.18
N ARG A 105 0.97 2.37 9.71
CA ARG A 105 1.31 2.27 11.15
C ARG A 105 0.22 2.90 12.01
N GLN A 106 -0.31 4.05 11.61
CA GLN A 106 -1.41 4.73 12.31
C GLN A 106 -2.69 3.90 12.26
N ILE A 107 -3.10 3.42 11.08
CA ILE A 107 -4.29 2.57 10.92
C ILE A 107 -4.15 1.29 11.74
N ARG A 108 -2.96 0.70 11.80
CA ARG A 108 -2.72 -0.54 12.55
C ARG A 108 -2.85 -0.37 14.07
N LYS A 109 -2.68 0.85 14.59
CA LYS A 109 -2.89 1.19 16.01
C LYS A 109 -4.38 1.35 16.37
N LEU A 110 -5.26 1.50 15.38
CA LEU A 110 -6.70 1.62 15.60
C LEU A 110 -7.32 0.31 16.10
N SER A 111 -8.39 0.42 16.88
CA SER A 111 -9.18 -0.72 17.34
C SER A 111 -9.72 -1.54 16.16
N ALA A 112 -10.01 -2.83 16.38
CA ALA A 112 -10.57 -3.69 15.33
C ALA A 112 -11.88 -3.12 14.77
N GLN A 113 -12.74 -2.60 15.65
CA GLN A 113 -14.00 -1.94 15.30
C GLN A 113 -13.77 -0.71 14.41
N LYS A 114 -12.85 0.19 14.80
CA LYS A 114 -12.60 1.40 13.97
C LYS A 114 -12.01 1.04 12.60
N ARG A 115 -11.17 0.01 12.54
CA ARG A 115 -10.67 -0.51 11.25
C ARG A 115 -11.77 -1.16 10.40
N GLN A 116 -12.79 -1.77 11.00
CA GLN A 116 -13.96 -2.29 10.27
C GLN A 116 -14.76 -1.15 9.68
N GLU A 117 -15.14 -0.18 10.50
CA GLU A 117 -15.89 1.00 10.07
C GLU A 117 -15.22 1.71 8.89
N MET A 118 -13.89 1.92 8.93
CA MET A 118 -13.15 2.50 7.80
C MET A 118 -13.20 1.65 6.52
N ARG A 119 -13.22 0.31 6.64
CA ARG A 119 -13.34 -0.57 5.46
C ARG A 119 -14.73 -0.50 4.87
N ASP A 120 -15.76 -0.44 5.72
CA ASP A 120 -17.15 -0.37 5.28
C ASP A 120 -17.42 0.95 4.56
N GLN A 121 -16.94 2.08 5.12
CA GLN A 121 -17.00 3.38 4.46
C GLN A 121 -16.27 3.39 3.11
N TRP A 122 -15.09 2.77 3.05
CA TRP A 122 -14.34 2.66 1.79
C TRP A 122 -15.08 1.80 0.76
N GLN A 123 -15.73 0.71 1.18
CA GLN A 123 -16.53 -0.13 0.31
C GLN A 123 -17.72 0.65 -0.27
N GLN A 124 -18.49 1.33 0.56
CA GLN A 124 -19.61 2.18 0.13
C GLN A 124 -19.17 3.26 -0.87
N TYR A 125 -18.02 3.89 -0.64
CA TYR A 125 -17.46 4.86 -1.56
C TYR A 125 -17.11 4.23 -2.92
N GLN A 126 -16.46 3.06 -2.94
CA GLN A 126 -16.17 2.37 -4.20
C GLN A 126 -17.44 1.96 -4.94
N ASP A 127 -18.46 1.51 -4.22
CA ASP A 127 -19.74 1.12 -4.79
C ASP A 127 -20.46 2.35 -5.38
N SER A 128 -20.35 3.53 -4.75
CA SER A 128 -20.89 4.79 -5.29
C SER A 128 -20.17 5.31 -6.54
N LEU A 129 -18.91 4.89 -6.75
CA LEU A 129 -18.13 5.22 -7.94
C LEU A 129 -18.31 4.22 -9.07
N ALA A 130 -18.90 3.06 -8.80
CA ALA A 130 -19.18 2.08 -9.82
C ALA A 130 -20.24 2.66 -10.78
N PRO A 131 -19.98 2.68 -12.11
CA PRO A 131 -21.03 3.04 -13.06
C PRO A 131 -22.22 2.10 -12.83
N PRO A 132 -23.47 2.58 -13.03
CA PRO A 132 -24.64 1.70 -12.99
C PRO A 132 -24.33 0.49 -13.86
N ALA A 133 -24.40 -0.71 -13.28
CA ALA A 133 -24.29 -1.93 -14.06
C ALA A 133 -25.24 -1.76 -15.24
N GLU A 134 -24.70 -1.73 -16.46
CA GLU A 134 -25.48 -1.54 -17.69
C GLU A 134 -26.70 -2.45 -17.56
N ALA A 135 -27.87 -1.82 -17.45
CA ALA A 135 -29.11 -2.56 -17.61
C ALA A 135 -28.94 -3.33 -18.91
N PRO A 136 -29.24 -4.65 -18.92
CA PRO A 136 -29.12 -5.45 -20.14
C PRO A 136 -29.82 -4.65 -21.24
N PRO A 137 -29.20 -4.51 -22.44
CA PRO A 137 -29.80 -3.71 -23.49
C PRO A 137 -31.24 -4.19 -23.64
N ASP A 138 -32.19 -3.29 -23.39
CA ASP A 138 -33.58 -3.53 -23.73
C ASP A 138 -33.56 -4.09 -25.15
N PRO A 139 -34.22 -5.22 -25.43
CA PRO A 139 -34.38 -5.65 -26.79
C PRO A 139 -35.19 -4.55 -27.47
N SER A 140 -34.49 -3.62 -28.14
CA SER A 140 -35.13 -2.67 -29.05
C SER A 140 -36.07 -3.48 -29.91
N PRO A 141 -37.35 -3.09 -30.01
CA PRO A 141 -38.30 -3.82 -30.84
C PRO A 141 -37.75 -3.77 -32.26
N ALA A 142 -37.47 -4.95 -32.82
CA ALA A 142 -37.12 -5.10 -34.21
C ALA A 142 -38.21 -4.44 -35.09
N PRO A 143 -37.85 -3.91 -36.26
CA PRO A 143 -38.74 -3.07 -37.06
C PRO A 143 -39.84 -3.95 -37.69
N GLU A 144 -41.09 -3.71 -37.34
CA GLU A 144 -42.22 -4.24 -38.11
C GLU A 144 -42.64 -3.25 -39.22
N PRO A 145 -43.10 -3.79 -40.37
CA PRO A 145 -43.14 -3.07 -41.65
C PRO A 145 -44.30 -2.08 -41.74
N ALA A 146 -44.07 -1.04 -42.54
CA ALA A 146 -44.98 0.08 -42.81
C ALA A 146 -46.38 -0.32 -43.30
N THR A 147 -47.42 0.42 -42.89
CA THR A 147 -48.36 1.16 -43.77
C THR A 147 -49.28 2.12 -42.96
N PRO A 148 -49.96 3.11 -43.59
CA PRO A 148 -49.88 4.52 -43.17
C PRO A 148 -51.24 5.17 -42.83
N SER A 149 -51.23 6.31 -42.13
CA SER A 149 -52.30 7.33 -41.98
C SER A 149 -52.21 7.89 -40.56
N GLN A 150 -52.27 9.17 -40.25
CA GLN A 150 -52.66 10.37 -40.99
C GLN A 150 -52.08 11.55 -40.20
N GLU A 151 -51.45 12.49 -40.89
CA GLU A 151 -51.33 13.86 -40.39
C GLU A 151 -52.68 14.56 -40.62
N PRO A 152 -53.10 15.48 -39.74
CA PRO A 152 -53.11 16.86 -40.22
C PRO A 152 -52.62 17.88 -39.18
N SER A 153 -51.68 18.70 -39.66
CA SER A 153 -51.76 20.15 -39.73
C SER A 153 -52.16 20.99 -38.51
N ALA A 154 -51.17 21.81 -38.14
CA ALA A 154 -51.25 23.27 -38.04
C ALA A 154 -51.73 23.92 -36.73
N THR A 155 -50.82 24.73 -36.14
CA THR A 155 -50.96 26.16 -35.73
C THR A 155 -49.81 26.44 -34.74
N ALA A 156 -48.66 27.00 -35.11
CA ALA A 156 -48.38 28.41 -35.39
C ALA A 156 -48.83 29.38 -34.25
N ALA A 157 -47.91 29.69 -33.33
CA ALA A 157 -47.78 30.94 -32.56
C ALA A 157 -46.61 30.74 -31.57
N GLU A 158 -45.40 31.19 -31.83
CA GLU A 158 -44.91 32.57 -31.64
C GLU A 158 -45.31 33.18 -30.28
N SER A 159 -44.33 33.36 -29.38
CA SER A 159 -44.05 34.63 -28.68
C SER A 159 -43.02 34.46 -27.54
N THR A 160 -41.78 34.89 -27.85
CA THR A 160 -40.84 35.72 -27.05
C THR A 160 -40.52 35.46 -25.56
N PRO A 161 -39.24 35.67 -25.16
CA PRO A 161 -38.76 35.56 -23.78
C PRO A 161 -38.95 36.87 -22.98
N PRO A 162 -38.93 36.84 -21.63
CA PRO A 162 -38.63 38.02 -20.85
C PRO A 162 -37.18 38.06 -20.36
N THR A 163 -36.68 39.29 -20.41
CA THR A 163 -35.37 39.84 -20.05
C THR A 163 -35.44 40.40 -18.62
N VAL A 164 -34.37 40.19 -17.84
CA VAL A 164 -33.81 41.05 -16.76
C VAL A 164 -34.60 41.22 -15.45
N GLN A 165 -33.94 40.87 -14.34
CA GLN A 165 -33.35 41.84 -13.40
C GLN A 165 -32.05 41.30 -12.81
#